data_AF-J1LMK1-F1
#
_entry.id   AF-J1LMK1-F1
#
_cell.length_a   1.000
_cell.length_b   1.000
_cell.length_c   1.000
_cell.angle_alpha   90.00
_cell.angle_beta   90.00
_cell.angle_gamma   90.00
#
_symmetry.space_group_name_H-M   'P 1'
#
loop_
_entity.id
_entity.type
_entity.pdbx_description
1 polymer ?
#
loop_
_entity_poly.entity_id
_entity_poly.type
_entity_poly.pdbx_seq_one_letter_code
_entity_poly.pdbx_strand_id
1 'polypeptide(L)'
;MSKQHRFTSRTKARKRAADVVYEADQRGMGSNPDVLRDLLRERRVITAAQTPLPEFSIQIIAGVADNLRRIDSLISAHARVPGLDRIAAVDLAVMRVAVWEMLENDEVSPIIVIDEAISIVRSISTDTSPSFVNAVLDAIRKDLESPAWSRRQGSEGEASVVDSDHDEAVAESAHDGESLPVQEAPARSLPAGAKPLDGGSVEDELDELLEEY
;
A
#
# COMPACT_ATOMS: atom_id res chain seq x y z
N MET A 1 2.20 -7.65 38.61
CA MET A 1 3.29 -6.78 38.11
C MET A 1 3.34 -6.91 36.60
N SER A 2 2.97 -5.87 35.84
CA SER A 2 3.09 -5.86 34.38
C SER A 2 4.58 -5.72 34.02
N LYS A 3 5.14 -6.71 33.33
CA LYS A 3 6.47 -6.57 32.72
C LYS A 3 6.35 -5.52 31.63
N GLN A 4 6.93 -4.33 31.85
CA GLN A 4 7.04 -3.34 30.78
C GLN A 4 7.91 -3.93 29.66
N HIS A 5 7.32 -4.12 28.48
CA HIS A 5 8.03 -4.62 27.32
C HIS A 5 8.95 -3.50 26.78
N ARG A 6 10.25 -3.57 27.06
CA ARG A 6 11.22 -2.63 26.48
C ARG A 6 11.52 -3.05 25.04
N PHE A 7 11.13 -2.20 24.09
CA PHE A 7 11.38 -2.44 22.67
C PHE A 7 12.85 -2.26 22.30
N THR A 8 13.38 -3.20 21.51
CA THR A 8 14.72 -3.12 20.93
C THR A 8 14.75 -2.05 19.82
N SER A 9 15.95 -1.70 19.33
CA SER A 9 16.08 -0.83 18.15
C SER A 9 15.38 -1.42 16.92
N ARG A 10 15.49 -2.74 16.72
CA ARG A 10 14.81 -3.45 15.63
C ARG A 10 13.29 -3.43 15.80
N THR A 11 12.78 -3.64 17.01
CA THR A 11 11.33 -3.56 17.26
C THR A 11 10.80 -2.16 16.98
N LYS A 12 11.54 -1.11 17.37
CA LYS A 12 11.17 0.27 17.06
C LYS A 12 11.18 0.53 15.55
N ALA A 13 12.15 -0.01 14.83
CA ALA A 13 12.21 0.10 13.37
C ALA A 13 11.04 -0.64 12.69
N ARG A 14 10.68 -1.84 13.13
CA ARG A 14 9.48 -2.56 12.67
C ARG A 14 8.21 -1.78 12.91
N LYS A 15 8.05 -1.22 14.11
CA LYS A 15 6.91 -0.37 14.45
C LYS A 15 6.85 0.86 13.53
N ARG A 16 7.97 1.53 13.29
CA ARG A 16 8.03 2.65 12.34
C ARG A 16 7.69 2.24 10.91
N ALA A 17 8.11 1.06 10.46
CA ALA A 17 7.71 0.54 9.16
C ALA A 17 6.20 0.29 9.10
N ALA A 18 5.64 -0.36 10.12
CA ALA A 18 4.20 -0.61 10.23
C ALA A 18 3.38 0.68 10.25
N ASP A 19 3.84 1.74 10.93
CA ASP A 19 3.19 3.05 10.92
C ASP A 19 3.09 3.62 9.50
N VAL A 20 4.16 3.49 8.69
CA VAL A 20 4.20 3.97 7.30
C VAL A 20 3.34 3.12 6.38
N VAL A 21 3.38 1.79 6.54
CA VAL A 21 2.50 0.86 5.79
C VAL A 21 1.03 1.18 6.08
N TYR A 22 0.68 1.37 7.35
CA TYR A 22 -0.66 1.78 7.76
C TYR A 22 -1.05 3.13 7.16
N GLU A 23 -0.17 4.13 7.18
CA GLU A 23 -0.46 5.44 6.57
C GLU A 23 -0.72 5.32 5.06
N ALA A 24 0.06 4.51 4.34
CA ALA A 24 -0.17 4.25 2.92
C ALA A 24 -1.52 3.57 2.68
N ASP A 25 -1.91 2.62 3.54
CA ASP A 25 -3.22 1.96 3.47
C ASP A 25 -4.36 2.98 3.57
N GLN A 26 -4.24 3.94 4.49
CA GLN A 26 -5.24 4.99 4.68
C GLN A 26 -5.31 5.98 3.50
N ARG A 27 -4.23 6.12 2.70
CA ARG A 27 -4.19 7.01 1.52
C ARG A 27 -4.71 6.38 0.22
N GLY A 28 -4.93 5.06 0.17
CA GLY A 28 -5.33 4.39 -1.09
C GLY A 28 -5.88 2.97 -0.98
N MET A 29 -6.37 2.54 0.19
CA MET A 29 -6.85 1.18 0.50
C MET A 29 -5.86 0.08 0.10
N GLY A 30 -4.61 0.26 0.54
CA GLY A 30 -3.62 -0.77 0.90
C GLY A 30 -3.20 -1.84 -0.11
N SER A 31 -3.68 -1.79 -1.35
CA SER A 31 -3.30 -2.76 -2.40
C SER A 31 -2.42 -2.14 -3.48
N ASN A 32 -2.16 -0.83 -3.42
CA ASN A 32 -1.30 -0.15 -4.38
C ASN A 32 0.14 -0.02 -3.85
N PRO A 33 1.13 -0.73 -4.43
CA PRO A 33 2.52 -0.63 -4.00
C PRO A 33 3.14 0.75 -4.28
N ASP A 34 2.62 1.49 -5.27
CA ASP A 34 3.20 2.79 -5.65
C ASP A 34 2.94 3.85 -4.58
N VAL A 35 1.79 3.82 -3.91
CA VAL A 35 1.49 4.72 -2.77
C VAL A 35 2.50 4.51 -1.64
N LEU A 36 2.88 3.26 -1.37
CA LEU A 36 3.87 2.95 -0.34
C LEU A 36 5.27 3.43 -0.74
N ARG A 37 5.63 3.30 -2.03
CA ARG A 37 6.89 3.82 -2.58
C ARG A 37 6.95 5.34 -2.52
N ASP A 38 5.87 6.02 -2.86
CA ASP A 38 5.79 7.48 -2.81
C ASP A 38 5.92 7.98 -1.38
N LEU A 39 5.20 7.37 -0.43
CA LEU A 39 5.31 7.72 0.98
C LEU A 39 6.72 7.46 1.54
N LEU A 40 7.37 6.38 1.11
CA LEU A 40 8.77 6.13 1.47
C LEU A 40 9.69 7.22 0.93
N ARG A 41 9.51 7.67 -0.32
CA ARG A 41 10.28 8.78 -0.90
C ARG A 41 10.07 10.06 -0.11
N GLU A 42 8.82 10.40 0.22
CA GLU A 42 8.49 11.57 1.06
C GLU A 42 9.21 11.49 2.41
N ARG A 43 9.15 10.36 3.10
CA ARG A 43 9.74 10.17 4.44
C ARG A 43 11.26 10.09 4.44
N ARG A 44 11.90 9.79 3.30
CA ARG A 44 13.36 9.86 3.15
C ARG A 44 13.86 11.31 3.06
N VAL A 45 13.01 12.24 2.61
CA VAL A 45 13.34 13.67 2.60
C VAL A 45 13.19 14.21 4.03
N ILE A 46 14.29 14.15 4.79
CA ILE A 46 14.33 14.62 6.18
C ILE A 46 14.15 16.14 6.21
N THR A 47 13.01 16.59 6.75
CA THR A 47 12.85 18.00 7.15
C THR A 47 13.42 18.20 8.56
N ALA A 48 13.78 19.43 8.92
CA ALA A 48 14.36 19.75 10.24
C ALA A 48 13.47 19.35 11.44
N ALA A 49 12.19 19.05 11.21
CA ALA A 49 11.22 18.70 12.24
C ALA A 49 10.98 17.18 12.40
N GLN A 50 11.54 16.33 11.56
CA GLN A 50 11.24 14.89 11.56
C GLN A 50 12.46 14.04 11.91
N THR A 51 12.24 13.05 12.78
CA THR A 51 13.24 12.01 13.02
C THR A 51 13.41 11.17 11.76
N PRO A 52 14.64 10.96 11.26
CA PRO A 52 14.89 10.08 10.12
C PRO A 52 14.32 8.68 10.34
N LEU A 53 13.81 8.06 9.28
CA LEU A 53 13.46 6.64 9.33
C LEU A 53 14.74 5.81 9.55
N PRO A 54 14.73 4.85 10.49
CA PRO A 54 15.82 3.88 10.61
C PRO A 54 16.01 3.12 9.29
N GLU A 55 17.26 2.79 8.95
CA GLU A 55 17.57 2.08 7.70
C GLU A 55 16.79 0.76 7.58
N PHE A 56 16.68 0.02 8.67
CA PHE A 56 15.89 -1.21 8.68
C PHE A 56 14.39 -0.96 8.41
N SER A 57 13.84 0.18 8.82
CA SER A 57 12.47 0.55 8.45
C SER A 57 12.34 0.80 6.95
N ILE A 58 13.32 1.49 6.35
CA ILE A 58 13.34 1.77 4.90
C ILE A 58 13.36 0.47 4.11
N GLN A 59 14.22 -0.48 4.51
CA GLN A 59 14.31 -1.81 3.90
C GLN A 59 12.98 -2.56 3.96
N ILE A 60 12.35 -2.61 5.13
CA ILE A 60 11.04 -3.25 5.30
C ILE A 60 10.00 -2.60 4.38
N ILE A 61 9.88 -1.27 4.39
CA ILE A 61 8.84 -0.56 3.63
C ILE A 61 9.01 -0.81 2.13
N ALA A 62 10.24 -0.71 1.62
CA ALA A 62 10.54 -0.98 0.22
C ALA A 62 10.18 -2.43 -0.15
N GLY A 63 10.63 -3.39 0.65
CA GLY A 63 10.38 -4.80 0.39
C GLY A 63 8.92 -5.21 0.52
N VAL A 64 8.16 -4.60 1.44
CA VAL A 64 6.69 -4.76 1.52
C VAL A 64 6.03 -4.22 0.24
N ALA A 65 6.46 -3.06 -0.27
CA ALA A 65 5.93 -2.52 -1.53
C ALA A 65 6.16 -3.48 -2.70
N ASP A 66 7.37 -4.04 -2.81
CA ASP A 66 7.74 -4.93 -3.90
C ASP A 66 7.01 -6.28 -3.83
N ASN A 67 6.66 -6.75 -2.62
CA ASN A 67 6.02 -8.05 -2.40
C ASN A 67 4.55 -7.97 -2.01
N LEU A 68 3.91 -6.79 -2.09
CA LEU A 68 2.62 -6.51 -1.47
C LEU A 68 1.55 -7.55 -1.81
N ARG A 69 1.42 -7.89 -3.10
CA ARG A 69 0.41 -8.86 -3.57
C ARG A 69 0.64 -10.27 -3.00
N ARG A 70 1.89 -10.71 -2.94
CA ARG A 70 2.28 -12.03 -2.40
C ARG A 70 2.01 -12.08 -0.90
N ILE A 71 2.40 -11.04 -0.19
CA ILE A 71 2.17 -10.88 1.26
C ILE A 71 0.66 -10.91 1.55
N ASP A 72 -0.13 -10.11 0.84
CA ASP A 72 -1.58 -10.02 1.03
C ASP A 72 -2.28 -11.35 0.73
N SER A 73 -1.82 -12.06 -0.30
CA SER A 73 -2.36 -13.39 -0.64
C SER A 73 -2.11 -14.41 0.48
N LEU A 74 -0.91 -14.41 1.08
CA LEU A 74 -0.58 -15.26 2.22
C LEU A 74 -1.45 -14.91 3.44
N ILE A 75 -1.57 -13.63 3.78
CA ILE A 75 -2.40 -13.19 4.90
C ILE A 75 -3.85 -13.60 4.67
N SER A 76 -4.41 -13.33 3.49
CA SER A 76 -5.80 -13.65 3.15
C SER A 76 -6.08 -15.15 3.24
N ALA A 77 -5.18 -16.00 2.74
CA ALA A 77 -5.34 -17.45 2.77
C ALA A 77 -5.42 -18.02 4.20
N HIS A 78 -4.76 -17.37 5.17
CA HIS A 78 -4.61 -17.89 6.53
C HIS A 78 -5.44 -17.13 7.59
N ALA A 79 -5.94 -15.93 7.27
CA ALA A 79 -6.69 -15.08 8.21
C ALA A 79 -8.12 -15.54 8.52
N ARG A 80 -8.69 -16.46 7.73
CA ARG A 80 -10.05 -17.00 7.90
C ARG A 80 -11.14 -15.92 7.98
N VAL A 81 -10.94 -14.82 7.28
CA VAL A 81 -11.89 -13.71 7.12
C VAL A 81 -12.21 -13.52 5.63
N PRO A 82 -13.40 -13.00 5.28
CA PRO A 82 -13.81 -12.90 3.87
C PRO A 82 -13.03 -11.86 3.04
N GLY A 83 -12.23 -11.01 3.68
CA GLY A 83 -11.41 -10.00 3.02
C GLY A 83 -10.45 -9.31 4.00
N LEU A 84 -9.36 -8.74 3.47
CA LEU A 84 -8.35 -8.03 4.28
C LEU A 84 -8.93 -6.73 4.88
N ASP A 85 -9.96 -6.14 4.27
CA ASP A 85 -10.72 -5.00 4.76
C ASP A 85 -11.41 -5.25 6.11
N ARG A 86 -11.60 -6.53 6.49
CA ARG A 86 -12.19 -6.92 7.77
C ARG A 86 -11.17 -7.08 8.90
N ILE A 87 -9.89 -7.00 8.58
CA ILE A 87 -8.81 -7.00 9.56
C ILE A 87 -8.60 -5.56 10.01
N ALA A 88 -8.34 -5.36 11.31
CA ALA A 88 -7.94 -4.04 11.79
C ALA A 88 -6.70 -3.56 11.01
N ALA A 89 -6.78 -2.37 10.41
CA ALA A 89 -5.73 -1.89 9.50
C ALA A 89 -4.34 -1.85 10.16
N VAL A 90 -4.27 -1.55 11.47
CA VAL A 90 -3.02 -1.62 12.26
C VAL A 90 -2.48 -3.06 12.34
N ASP A 91 -3.34 -4.05 12.59
CA ASP A 91 -2.94 -5.46 12.65
C ASP A 91 -2.48 -5.95 11.27
N LEU A 92 -3.18 -5.55 10.20
CA LEU A 92 -2.81 -5.86 8.83
C LEU A 92 -1.43 -5.29 8.47
N ALA A 93 -1.16 -4.02 8.78
CA ALA A 93 0.13 -3.39 8.53
C ALA A 93 1.27 -4.11 9.27
N VAL A 94 1.07 -4.50 10.54
CA VAL A 94 2.07 -5.26 11.31
C VAL A 94 2.27 -6.66 10.73
N MET A 95 1.20 -7.35 10.32
CA MET A 95 1.31 -8.66 9.66
C MET A 95 2.06 -8.56 8.33
N ARG A 96 1.84 -7.52 7.53
CA ARG A 96 2.58 -7.31 6.28
C ARG A 96 4.08 -7.19 6.49
N VAL A 97 4.48 -6.40 7.50
CA VAL A 97 5.89 -6.28 7.93
C VAL A 97 6.45 -7.64 8.34
N ALA A 98 5.72 -8.39 9.17
CA ALA A 98 6.16 -9.69 9.67
C ALA A 98 6.30 -10.73 8.55
N VAL A 99 5.32 -10.79 7.63
CA VAL A 99 5.34 -11.72 6.50
C VAL A 99 6.47 -11.39 5.54
N TRP A 100 6.72 -10.11 5.24
CA TRP A 100 7.89 -9.71 4.46
C TRP A 100 9.20 -10.19 5.10
N GLU A 101 9.39 -9.98 6.41
CA GLU A 101 10.60 -10.45 7.10
C GLU A 101 10.74 -11.97 7.03
N MET A 102 9.67 -12.74 7.18
CA MET A 102 9.73 -14.21 7.07
C MET A 102 10.07 -14.69 5.65
N LEU A 103 9.76 -13.90 4.62
CA LEU A 103 10.03 -14.24 3.23
C LEU A 103 11.44 -13.86 2.81
N GLU A 104 11.90 -12.67 3.21
CA GLU A 104 13.07 -12.02 2.62
C GLU A 104 14.24 -11.81 3.62
N ASN A 105 14.04 -12.05 4.92
CA ASN A 105 15.07 -11.84 5.94
C ASN A 105 15.47 -13.16 6.62
N ASP A 106 16.48 -13.82 6.07
CA ASP A 106 17.06 -15.07 6.59
C ASP A 106 17.91 -14.89 7.86
N GLU A 107 18.30 -13.65 8.20
CA GLU A 107 19.04 -13.33 9.43
C GLU A 107 18.17 -13.46 10.70
N VAL A 108 16.84 -13.41 10.56
CA VAL A 108 15.92 -13.44 11.69
C VAL A 108 15.02 -14.67 11.63
N SER A 109 15.07 -15.49 12.69
CA SER A 109 14.19 -16.64 12.81
C SER A 109 12.70 -16.21 12.74
N PRO A 110 11.84 -16.90 11.98
CA PRO A 110 10.41 -16.60 11.91
C PRO A 110 9.70 -16.54 13.27
N ILE A 111 10.16 -17.34 14.24
CA ILE A 111 9.60 -17.31 15.61
C ILE A 111 9.84 -15.95 16.27
N ILE A 112 11.04 -15.38 16.10
CA ILE A 112 11.37 -14.05 16.63
C ILE A 112 10.56 -12.98 15.91
N VAL A 113 10.36 -13.10 14.59
CA VAL A 113 9.52 -12.17 13.82
C VAL A 113 8.08 -12.16 14.37
N ILE A 114 7.53 -13.34 14.65
CA ILE A 114 6.17 -13.50 15.23
C ILE A 114 6.10 -12.86 16.62
N ASP A 115 7.04 -13.16 17.51
CA ASP A 115 7.08 -12.61 18.88
C ASP A 115 7.12 -11.08 18.86
N GLU A 116 7.92 -10.49 17.96
CA GLU A 116 8.03 -9.05 17.79
C GLU A 116 6.72 -8.44 17.25
N ALA A 117 6.08 -9.08 16.27
CA ALA A 117 4.79 -8.64 15.74
C ALA A 117 3.71 -8.63 16.83
N ILE A 118 3.63 -9.68 17.64
CA ILE A 118 2.69 -9.81 18.77
C ILE A 118 2.93 -8.71 19.80
N SER A 119 4.20 -8.43 20.09
CA SER A 119 4.57 -7.39 21.04
C SER A 119 4.19 -5.98 20.54
N ILE A 120 4.37 -5.72 19.24
CA ILE A 120 3.95 -4.47 18.61
C ILE A 120 2.43 -4.32 18.71
N VAL A 121 1.63 -5.28 18.23
CA VAL A 121 0.15 -5.15 18.24
C VAL A 121 -0.42 -5.06 19.65
N ARG A 122 0.18 -5.73 20.63
CA ARG A 122 -0.19 -5.57 22.06
C ARG A 122 -0.04 -4.13 22.56
N SER A 123 0.83 -3.33 21.94
CA SER A 123 1.10 -1.95 22.35
C SER A 123 0.26 -0.90 21.62
N ILE A 124 -0.36 -1.23 20.49
CA ILE A 124 -1.04 -0.24 19.62
C ILE A 124 -2.42 -0.67 19.11
N SER A 125 -2.87 -1.88 19.42
CA SER A 125 -4.13 -2.44 18.93
C SER A 125 -5.02 -2.92 20.07
N THR A 126 -6.01 -3.76 19.77
CA THR A 126 -7.02 -4.24 20.73
C THR A 126 -6.55 -5.47 21.52
N ASP A 127 -7.24 -5.80 22.62
CA ASP A 127 -6.91 -6.96 23.45
C ASP A 127 -7.00 -8.32 22.72
N THR A 128 -7.80 -8.39 21.64
CA THR A 128 -7.95 -9.60 20.82
C THR A 128 -6.90 -9.72 19.72
N SER A 129 -6.21 -8.63 19.38
CA SER A 129 -5.25 -8.59 18.27
C SER A 129 -4.04 -9.51 18.46
N PRO A 130 -3.40 -9.62 19.64
CA PRO A 130 -2.26 -10.51 19.84
C PRO A 130 -2.52 -11.98 19.51
N SER A 131 -3.69 -12.51 19.88
CA SER A 131 -4.03 -13.93 19.63
C SER A 131 -4.38 -14.16 18.16
N PHE A 132 -5.11 -13.23 17.53
CA PHE A 132 -5.41 -13.28 16.11
C PHE A 132 -4.14 -13.24 15.26
N VAL A 133 -3.28 -12.24 15.46
CA VAL A 133 -2.03 -12.08 14.72
C VAL A 133 -1.12 -13.29 14.90
N ASN A 134 -0.98 -13.81 16.12
CA ASN A 134 -0.21 -15.03 16.35
C ASN A 134 -0.75 -16.20 15.52
N ALA A 135 -2.06 -16.44 15.55
CA ALA A 135 -2.68 -17.56 14.84
C ALA A 135 -2.45 -17.50 13.33
N VAL A 136 -2.55 -16.31 12.73
CA VAL A 136 -2.32 -16.10 11.29
C VAL A 136 -0.85 -16.29 10.94
N LEU A 137 0.07 -15.62 11.65
CA LEU A 137 1.49 -15.68 11.33
C LEU A 137 2.09 -17.08 11.58
N ASP A 138 1.64 -17.81 12.61
CA ASP A 138 2.03 -19.20 12.82
C ASP A 138 1.56 -20.13 11.70
N ALA A 139 0.36 -19.89 11.15
CA ALA A 139 -0.16 -20.67 10.03
C ALA A 139 0.67 -20.41 8.77
N ILE A 140 1.00 -19.15 8.50
CA ILE A 140 1.89 -18.75 7.39
C ILE A 140 3.25 -19.41 7.56
N ARG A 141 3.90 -19.28 8.73
CA ARG A 141 5.21 -19.91 9.00
C ARG A 141 5.22 -21.40 8.68
N LYS A 142 4.19 -22.14 9.09
CA LYS A 142 4.06 -23.58 8.79
C LYS A 142 3.89 -23.87 7.30
N ASP A 143 3.19 -23.01 6.57
CA ASP A 143 3.05 -23.13 5.12
C ASP A 143 4.39 -22.87 4.42
N LEU A 144 5.15 -21.86 4.86
CA LEU A 144 6.50 -21.56 4.36
C LEU A 144 7.50 -22.70 4.62
N GLU A 145 7.37 -23.43 5.73
CA GLU A 145 8.19 -24.60 6.08
C GLU A 145 7.78 -25.87 5.31
N SER A 146 6.66 -25.86 4.59
CA SER A 146 6.14 -27.05 3.90
C SER A 146 6.92 -27.37 2.62
N PRO A 147 7.18 -28.66 2.29
CA PRO A 147 7.77 -29.06 1.01
C PRO A 147 6.98 -28.60 -0.22
N ALA A 148 5.69 -28.29 -0.07
CA ALA A 148 4.85 -27.73 -1.12
C ALA A 148 5.20 -26.26 -1.43
N TRP A 149 5.68 -25.51 -0.45
CA TRP A 149 6.16 -24.14 -0.63
C TRP A 149 7.51 -24.11 -1.34
N SER A 150 8.46 -24.95 -0.92
CA SER A 150 9.78 -25.07 -1.55
C SER A 150 9.69 -25.41 -3.04
N ARG A 151 8.75 -26.27 -3.43
CA ARG A 151 8.50 -26.59 -4.86
C ARG A 151 7.92 -25.42 -5.65
N ARG A 152 7.05 -24.60 -5.04
CA ARG A 152 6.45 -23.43 -5.71
C ARG A 152 7.49 -22.33 -5.97
N GLN A 153 8.39 -22.08 -5.03
CA GLN A 153 9.47 -21.10 -5.24
C GLN A 153 10.42 -21.50 -6.37
N GLY A 154 10.73 -22.79 -6.52
CA GLY A 154 11.57 -23.28 -7.61
C GLY A 154 11.00 -23.00 -9.00
N SER A 155 9.68 -23.04 -9.17
CA SER A 155 9.02 -22.75 -10.46
C SER A 155 8.86 -21.26 -10.76
N GLU A 156 8.73 -20.40 -9.74
CA GLU A 156 8.59 -18.95 -9.93
C GLU A 156 9.95 -18.30 -10.28
N GLY A 157 11.06 -18.84 -9.79
CA GLY A 157 12.42 -18.37 -10.11
C GLY A 157 12.85 -18.59 -11.57
N GLU A 158 12.31 -19.59 -12.26
CA GLU A 158 12.61 -19.86 -13.68
C GLU A 158 11.83 -18.94 -14.64
N ALA A 159 10.67 -18.42 -14.24
CA ALA A 159 9.84 -17.55 -15.08
C ALA A 159 10.32 -16.08 -15.14
N SER A 160 11.22 -15.66 -14.23
CA SER A 160 11.71 -14.28 -14.14
C SER A 160 12.92 -13.96 -15.05
N VAL A 161 13.50 -14.95 -15.75
CA VAL A 161 14.77 -14.79 -16.49
C VAL A 161 14.55 -14.51 -17.99
N VAL A 162 13.32 -14.31 -18.45
CA VAL A 162 13.02 -14.05 -19.87
C VAL A 162 12.24 -12.74 -19.98
N ASP A 163 12.98 -11.63 -20.07
CA ASP A 163 12.75 -10.52 -21.01
C ASP A 163 13.54 -9.27 -20.59
N SER A 164 14.79 -9.16 -21.04
CA SER A 164 15.48 -7.86 -21.18
C SER A 164 16.61 -7.97 -22.19
N ASP A 165 16.31 -8.51 -23.36
CA ASP A 165 17.09 -8.29 -24.58
C ASP A 165 16.14 -7.75 -25.64
N HIS A 166 15.79 -6.47 -25.54
CA HIS A 166 15.29 -5.71 -26.69
C HIS A 166 16.22 -4.53 -26.93
N ASP A 167 17.30 -4.86 -27.63
CA ASP A 167 18.10 -3.96 -28.44
C ASP A 167 17.18 -3.48 -29.58
N GLU A 168 16.85 -2.20 -29.65
CA GLU A 168 16.30 -1.68 -30.91
C GLU A 168 16.74 -0.24 -31.21
N ALA A 169 17.27 -0.15 -32.42
CA ALA A 169 17.98 0.96 -32.98
C ALA A 169 17.08 2.06 -33.52
N VAL A 170 17.69 3.24 -33.56
CA VAL A 170 17.42 4.46 -34.34
C VAL A 170 16.58 4.27 -35.61
N ALA A 171 15.53 5.07 -35.76
CA ALA A 171 15.05 5.53 -37.06
C ALA A 171 14.49 6.96 -36.97
N GLU A 172 15.26 7.92 -37.47
CA GLU A 172 14.75 9.21 -37.92
C GLU A 172 13.90 9.01 -39.18
N SER A 173 12.73 9.63 -39.23
CA SER A 173 12.16 10.09 -40.51
C SER A 173 11.23 11.28 -40.29
N ALA A 174 11.49 12.33 -41.06
CA ALA A 174 10.61 13.46 -41.26
C ALA A 174 9.53 13.07 -42.29
N HIS A 175 8.29 13.52 -42.07
CA HIS A 175 7.41 13.93 -43.15
C HIS A 175 6.28 14.83 -42.64
N ASP A 176 6.32 16.05 -43.16
CA ASP A 176 5.25 16.89 -43.70
C ASP A 176 3.80 16.75 -43.22
N GLY A 177 3.22 17.93 -43.03
CA GLY A 177 1.90 18.12 -42.48
C GLY A 177 0.76 17.68 -43.39
N GLU A 178 -0.29 17.19 -42.73
CA GLU A 178 -1.61 17.13 -43.30
C GLU A 178 -2.62 17.57 -42.24
N SER A 179 -3.38 18.59 -42.60
CA SER A 179 -4.31 19.31 -41.74
C SER A 179 -5.59 18.47 -41.55
N LEU A 180 -5.96 18.21 -40.30
CA LEU A 180 -7.24 17.55 -40.00
C LEU A 180 -8.41 18.52 -40.20
N PRO A 181 -9.53 18.11 -40.81
CA PRO A 181 -10.68 18.99 -41.01
C PRO A 181 -11.42 19.24 -39.69
N VAL A 182 -11.84 20.49 -39.51
CA VAL A 182 -12.69 20.95 -38.41
C VAL A 182 -14.06 20.28 -38.51
N GLN A 183 -14.45 19.49 -37.50
CA GLN A 183 -15.81 18.99 -37.36
C GLN A 183 -16.69 20.08 -36.73
N GLU A 184 -17.66 20.56 -37.50
CA GLU A 184 -18.68 21.51 -37.03
C GLU A 184 -19.71 20.77 -36.16
N ALA A 185 -19.95 21.27 -34.95
CA ALA A 185 -20.90 20.68 -34.01
C ALA A 185 -22.36 20.84 -34.51
N PRO A 186 -23.24 19.83 -34.36
CA PRO A 186 -24.63 19.96 -34.80
C PRO A 186 -25.41 20.93 -33.90
N ALA A 187 -26.13 21.85 -34.54
CA ALA A 187 -27.06 22.78 -33.89
C ALA A 187 -28.14 22.01 -33.12
N ARG A 188 -28.17 22.14 -31.79
CA ARG A 188 -29.29 21.67 -30.96
C ARG A 188 -30.46 22.64 -31.11
N SER A 189 -31.44 22.30 -31.94
CA SER A 189 -32.76 22.93 -31.87
C SER A 189 -33.46 22.56 -30.57
N LEU A 190 -34.07 23.55 -29.92
CA LEU A 190 -34.90 23.34 -28.74
C LEU A 190 -36.18 22.57 -29.13
N PRO A 191 -36.68 21.66 -28.28
CA PRO A 191 -37.92 20.95 -28.53
C PRO A 191 -39.13 21.91 -28.54
N ALA A 192 -40.11 21.61 -29.39
CA ALA A 192 -41.33 22.40 -29.53
C ALA A 192 -42.10 22.50 -28.20
N GLY A 193 -42.30 23.73 -27.72
CA GLY A 193 -43.05 24.04 -26.49
C GLY A 193 -42.24 24.71 -25.37
N ALA A 194 -40.92 24.84 -25.51
CA ALA A 194 -40.10 25.59 -24.55
C ALA A 194 -40.29 27.11 -24.73
N LYS A 195 -40.78 27.79 -23.70
CA LYS A 195 -40.78 29.27 -23.63
C LYS A 195 -39.42 29.74 -23.10
N PRO A 196 -38.76 30.71 -23.76
CA PRO A 196 -37.55 31.34 -23.22
C PRO A 196 -37.87 32.04 -21.89
N LEU A 197 -36.99 31.90 -20.90
CA LEU A 197 -37.00 32.74 -19.72
C LEU A 197 -36.40 34.09 -20.11
N ASP A 198 -37.15 35.16 -19.88
CA ASP A 198 -36.69 36.53 -20.12
C ASP A 198 -35.42 36.79 -19.32
N GLY A 199 -34.39 37.30 -19.99
CA GLY A 199 -33.12 37.67 -19.40
C GLY A 199 -33.29 38.81 -18.40
N GLY A 200 -33.30 38.47 -17.12
CA GLY A 200 -33.05 39.39 -16.02
C GLY A 200 -31.61 39.20 -15.55
N SER A 201 -30.80 40.24 -15.71
CA SER A 201 -29.48 40.35 -15.09
C SER A 201 -29.58 40.15 -13.58
N VAL A 202 -28.74 39.29 -13.02
CA VAL A 202 -28.52 39.21 -11.57
C VAL A 202 -27.00 39.12 -11.34
N GLU A 203 -26.34 40.25 -11.58
CA GLU A 203 -25.30 40.68 -10.65
C GLU A 203 -26.04 41.10 -9.37
N ASP A 204 -25.47 40.75 -8.22
CA ASP A 204 -25.97 40.94 -6.84
C ASP A 204 -26.79 39.78 -6.25
N GLU A 205 -26.08 38.79 -5.68
CA GLU A 205 -26.48 38.06 -4.45
C GLU A 205 -25.37 37.04 -4.07
N LEU A 206 -24.20 37.54 -3.64
CA LEU A 206 -23.11 36.71 -3.08
C LEU A 206 -22.70 37.10 -1.65
N ASP A 207 -23.52 37.86 -0.92
CA ASP A 207 -23.15 38.40 0.40
C ASP A 207 -24.00 37.88 1.59
N GLU A 208 -24.79 36.82 1.44
CA GLU A 208 -25.67 36.37 2.55
C GLU A 208 -25.61 34.86 2.88
N LEU A 209 -24.45 34.22 2.73
CA LEU A 209 -24.23 32.83 3.19
C LEU A 209 -22.85 32.61 3.87
N LEU A 210 -22.40 33.58 4.67
CA LEU A 210 -21.23 33.43 5.56
C LEU A 210 -21.48 33.97 6.98
N GLU A 211 -22.70 33.86 7.50
CA GLU A 211 -22.99 34.07 8.94
C GLU A 211 -23.97 33.01 9.48
N GLU A 212 -23.63 31.72 9.34
CA GLU A 212 -23.95 30.65 10.29
C GLU A 212 -23.44 29.32 9.71
N TYR A 213 -22.18 28.99 10.00
CA TYR A 213 -21.71 27.65 10.42
C TYR A 213 -20.20 27.66 10.65
#